data_AF-A0A1V5BTE9-F1
#
_entry.id   AF-A0A1V5BTE9-F1
#
_cell.length_a   1.000
_cell.length_b   1.000
_cell.length_c   1.000
_cell.angle_alpha   90.00
_cell.angle_beta   90.00
_cell.angle_gamma   90.00
#
_symmetry.space_group_name_H-M   'P 1'
#
loop_
_entity.id
_entity.type
_entity.pdbx_description
1 polymer ?
#
loop_
_entity_poly.entity_id
_entity_poly.type
_entity_poly.pdbx_seq_one_letter_code
_entity_poly.pdbx_strand_id
1 'polypeptide(L)'
;MTYGGFSESIVVNEDYVVHVPETLDLASAAPILCAGITVYSPLKHWKIGAGKEVGVVGIGGLGHMAIKIAKAMGAYVTVFTTSPPKADDAKRLGADEVVLSTDREQMKAQSKLDLILDTVSAKHNVNDYLNILKVDGSLVLVGLPVEPLPVGAFNIVNGRKSFSGSNIGGIRETQEVLDFCAEHNIAADIELINVNQINDAFDRLEKGDVKYRFVIDMASLKN
;
A
#
# COMPACT_ATOMS: atom_id res chain seq x y z
N MET A 1 -15.46 -11.46 -22.28
CA MET A 1 -15.76 -10.87 -20.97
C MET A 1 -15.23 -11.83 -19.92
N THR A 2 -14.41 -11.36 -18.99
CA THR A 2 -13.82 -12.17 -17.91
C THR A 2 -14.54 -11.82 -16.62
N TYR A 3 -15.13 -12.81 -15.95
CA TYR A 3 -15.80 -12.63 -14.67
C TYR A 3 -14.82 -12.89 -13.51
N GLY A 4 -14.97 -12.14 -12.41
CA GLY A 4 -14.06 -12.18 -11.26
C GLY A 4 -14.46 -13.20 -10.18
N GLY A 5 -13.78 -13.13 -9.03
CA GLY A 5 -13.91 -14.12 -7.94
C GLY A 5 -15.14 -14.01 -7.03
N PHE A 6 -16.08 -13.08 -7.27
CA PHE A 6 -17.35 -13.04 -6.54
C PHE A 6 -18.30 -14.11 -7.09
N SER A 7 -17.90 -15.37 -6.92
CA SER A 7 -18.53 -16.56 -7.51
C SER A 7 -18.16 -17.81 -6.72
N GLU A 8 -18.98 -18.87 -6.75
CA GLU A 8 -18.66 -20.14 -6.07
C GLU A 8 -17.39 -20.83 -6.61
N SER A 9 -17.08 -20.65 -7.89
CA SER A 9 -15.91 -21.26 -8.53
C SER A 9 -15.45 -20.43 -9.72
N ILE A 10 -14.13 -20.42 -9.97
CA ILE A 10 -13.50 -19.83 -11.16
C ILE A 10 -12.59 -20.85 -11.83
N VAL A 11 -12.39 -20.71 -13.14
CA VAL A 11 -11.41 -21.48 -13.91
C VAL A 11 -10.28 -20.55 -14.32
N VAL A 12 -9.05 -20.89 -13.95
CA VAL A 12 -7.85 -20.06 -14.16
C VAL A 12 -6.80 -20.90 -14.88
N ASN A 13 -6.01 -20.26 -15.74
CA ASN A 13 -4.81 -20.88 -16.30
C ASN A 13 -3.79 -21.11 -15.17
N GLU A 14 -3.20 -22.31 -15.10
CA GLU A 14 -2.23 -22.70 -14.07
C GLU A 14 -1.04 -21.72 -13.95
N ASP A 15 -0.61 -21.09 -15.05
CA ASP A 15 0.46 -20.10 -15.08
C ASP A 15 0.12 -18.80 -14.29
N TYR A 16 -1.14 -18.61 -13.93
CA TYR A 16 -1.66 -17.44 -13.21
C TYR A 16 -2.18 -17.78 -11.81
N VAL A 17 -1.90 -18.99 -11.31
CA VAL A 17 -2.23 -19.43 -9.96
C VAL A 17 -0.98 -19.32 -9.08
N VAL A 18 -1.15 -18.87 -7.85
CA VAL A 18 -0.10 -18.82 -6.83
C VAL A 18 -0.49 -19.71 -5.65
N HIS A 19 0.52 -20.21 -4.95
CA HIS A 19 0.34 -21.02 -3.75
C HIS A 19 0.31 -20.12 -2.52
N VAL A 20 -0.76 -20.21 -1.73
CA VAL A 20 -0.85 -19.51 -0.43
C VAL A 20 -0.21 -20.38 0.64
N PRO A 21 0.87 -19.93 1.31
CA PRO A 21 1.49 -20.69 2.39
C PRO A 21 0.51 -21.03 3.51
N GLU A 22 0.59 -22.26 4.05
CA GLU A 22 -0.32 -22.76 5.11
C GLU A 22 -0.26 -21.94 6.41
N THR A 23 0.83 -21.21 6.63
CA THR A 23 1.01 -20.35 7.81
C THR A 23 0.23 -19.03 7.71
N LEU A 24 -0.28 -18.67 6.53
CA LEU A 24 -1.13 -17.50 6.36
C LEU A 24 -2.60 -17.88 6.48
N ASP A 25 -3.33 -17.12 7.28
CA ASP A 25 -4.79 -17.17 7.27
C ASP A 25 -5.32 -16.75 5.89
N LEU A 26 -6.19 -17.58 5.30
CA LEU A 26 -6.66 -17.40 3.93
C LEU A 26 -7.39 -16.06 3.72
N ALA A 27 -8.20 -15.64 4.70
CA ALA A 27 -8.97 -14.42 4.58
C ALA A 27 -8.05 -13.19 4.54
N SER A 28 -7.07 -13.12 5.44
CA SER A 28 -6.10 -12.02 5.50
C SER A 28 -4.99 -12.11 4.45
N ALA A 29 -4.78 -13.27 3.83
CA ALA A 29 -3.91 -13.43 2.66
C ALA A 29 -4.53 -12.87 1.36
N ALA A 30 -5.86 -12.90 1.23
CA ALA A 30 -6.52 -12.48 -0.01
C ALA A 30 -6.15 -11.05 -0.44
N PRO A 31 -6.08 -10.03 0.44
CA PRO A 31 -5.65 -8.70 0.04
C PRO A 31 -4.16 -8.59 -0.33
N ILE A 32 -3.29 -9.55 0.05
CA ILE A 32 -1.87 -9.53 -0.34
C ILE A 32 -1.73 -9.64 -1.86
N LEU A 33 -2.61 -10.42 -2.51
CA LEU A 33 -2.67 -10.62 -3.97
C LEU A 33 -3.00 -9.34 -4.77
N CYS A 34 -3.43 -8.28 -4.10
CA CYS A 34 -3.66 -6.97 -4.69
C CYS A 34 -2.81 -5.91 -3.98
N ALA A 35 -3.11 -5.63 -2.72
CA ALA A 35 -2.45 -4.61 -1.92
C ALA A 35 -0.96 -4.91 -1.71
N GLY A 36 -0.68 -6.14 -1.26
CA GLY A 36 0.67 -6.57 -0.92
C GLY A 36 1.60 -6.51 -2.11
N ILE A 37 1.21 -7.13 -3.24
CA ILE A 37 2.04 -7.10 -4.45
C ILE A 37 2.22 -5.69 -5.02
N THR A 38 1.16 -4.86 -5.01
CA THR A 38 1.23 -3.47 -5.53
C THR A 38 2.27 -2.63 -4.79
N VAL A 39 2.44 -2.85 -3.48
CA VAL A 39 3.44 -2.12 -2.68
C VAL A 39 4.78 -2.85 -2.63
N TYR A 40 4.81 -4.18 -2.65
CA TYR A 40 6.03 -4.97 -2.63
C TYR A 40 6.85 -4.80 -3.90
N SER A 41 6.21 -4.82 -5.08
CA SER A 41 6.90 -4.68 -6.37
C SER A 41 7.77 -3.41 -6.45
N PRO A 42 7.27 -2.19 -6.16
CA PRO A 42 8.11 -1.00 -6.12
C PRO A 42 9.10 -1.01 -4.94
N LEU A 43 8.74 -1.48 -3.75
CA LEU A 43 9.72 -1.56 -2.65
C LEU A 43 10.93 -2.44 -3.05
N LYS A 44 10.70 -3.55 -3.73
CA LYS A 44 11.74 -4.42 -4.28
C LYS A 44 12.50 -3.77 -5.44
N HIS A 45 11.80 -3.17 -6.41
CA HIS A 45 12.42 -2.54 -7.59
C HIS A 45 13.42 -1.45 -7.18
N TRP A 46 13.05 -0.61 -6.20
CA TRP A 46 13.90 0.44 -5.65
C TRP A 46 14.84 -0.04 -4.53
N LYS A 47 14.92 -1.36 -4.32
CA LYS A 47 15.85 -2.03 -3.39
C LYS A 47 15.76 -1.48 -1.97
N ILE A 48 14.53 -1.33 -1.47
CA ILE A 48 14.28 -0.94 -0.10
C ILE A 48 14.75 -2.03 0.86
N GLY A 49 15.36 -1.60 1.96
CA GLY A 49 15.74 -2.46 3.07
C GLY A 49 16.52 -1.69 4.14
N ALA A 50 17.34 -2.42 4.89
CA ALA A 50 18.18 -1.85 5.95
C ALA A 50 18.99 -0.63 5.51
N GLY A 51 18.91 0.45 6.29
CA GLY A 51 19.61 1.71 6.03
C GLY A 51 18.92 2.65 5.03
N LYS A 52 17.73 2.29 4.52
CA LYS A 52 16.91 3.15 3.67
C LYS A 52 15.79 3.83 4.46
N GLU A 53 15.51 5.08 4.11
CA GLU A 53 14.38 5.84 4.64
C GLU A 53 13.24 5.86 3.62
N VAL A 54 12.06 5.38 4.02
CA VAL A 54 10.88 5.25 3.16
C VAL A 54 9.72 6.06 3.71
N GLY A 55 9.15 6.91 2.86
CA GLY A 55 7.88 7.58 3.10
C GLY A 55 6.71 6.75 2.60
N VAL A 56 5.64 6.63 3.38
CA VAL A 56 4.35 6.10 2.92
C VAL A 56 3.31 7.21 3.02
N VAL A 57 2.75 7.63 1.89
CA VAL A 57 1.68 8.65 1.87
C VAL A 57 0.33 7.96 1.92
N GLY A 58 -0.45 8.26 2.96
CA GLY A 58 -1.77 7.70 3.20
C GLY A 58 -1.76 6.41 4.02
N ILE A 59 -2.77 6.26 4.88
CA ILE A 59 -3.01 5.07 5.71
C ILE A 59 -4.39 4.53 5.39
N GLY A 60 -4.41 3.55 4.50
CA GLY A 60 -5.60 2.86 3.99
C GLY A 60 -5.25 1.45 3.50
N GLY A 61 -6.03 0.91 2.57
CA GLY A 61 -5.87 -0.46 2.08
C GLY A 61 -4.50 -0.79 1.45
N LEU A 62 -3.81 0.17 0.83
CA LEU A 62 -2.43 0.00 0.34
C LEU A 62 -1.40 0.42 1.38
N GLY A 63 -1.57 1.61 1.96
CA GLY A 63 -0.64 2.18 2.94
C GLY A 63 -0.35 1.25 4.13
N HIS A 64 -1.35 0.56 4.69
CA HIS A 64 -1.11 -0.34 5.82
C HIS A 64 -0.21 -1.53 5.45
N MET A 65 -0.36 -2.08 4.24
CA MET A 65 0.54 -3.13 3.75
C MET A 65 1.93 -2.57 3.45
N ALA A 66 2.02 -1.36 2.87
CA ALA A 66 3.30 -0.71 2.60
C ALA A 66 4.13 -0.51 3.87
N ILE A 67 3.48 -0.06 4.96
CA ILE A 67 4.14 0.13 6.27
C ILE A 67 4.70 -1.20 6.77
N LYS A 68 3.84 -2.24 6.85
CA LYS A 68 4.25 -3.57 7.35
C LYS A 68 5.40 -4.17 6.52
N ILE A 69 5.28 -4.13 5.19
CA ILE A 69 6.28 -4.72 4.28
C ILE A 69 7.58 -3.93 4.31
N ALA A 70 7.56 -2.60 4.20
CA ALA A 70 8.77 -1.79 4.25
C ALA A 70 9.50 -1.95 5.59
N LYS A 71 8.74 -2.07 6.69
CA LYS A 71 9.31 -2.31 8.02
C LYS A 71 9.98 -3.68 8.11
N ALA A 72 9.34 -4.72 7.60
CA ALA A 72 9.90 -6.07 7.57
C ALA A 72 11.14 -6.19 6.66
N MET A 73 11.22 -5.39 5.59
CA MET A 73 12.44 -5.26 4.77
C MET A 73 13.60 -4.58 5.53
N GLY A 74 13.34 -3.98 6.69
CA GLY A 74 14.33 -3.33 7.54
C GLY A 74 14.50 -1.83 7.29
N ALA A 75 13.62 -1.20 6.52
CA ALA A 75 13.66 0.24 6.29
C ALA A 75 13.21 1.03 7.54
N TYR A 76 13.64 2.29 7.62
CA TYR A 76 13.03 3.28 8.50
C TYR A 76 11.79 3.86 7.80
N VAL A 77 10.62 3.77 8.44
CA VAL A 77 9.33 4.08 7.81
C VAL A 77 8.72 5.35 8.40
N THR A 78 8.61 6.39 7.58
CA THR A 78 7.88 7.62 7.88
C THR A 78 6.53 7.60 7.21
N VAL A 79 5.45 7.81 7.96
CA VAL A 79 4.08 7.83 7.43
C VAL A 79 3.52 9.24 7.37
N PHE A 80 3.03 9.63 6.20
CA PHE A 80 2.37 10.91 5.99
C PHE A 80 0.85 10.72 5.99
N THR A 81 0.17 11.44 6.87
CA THR A 81 -1.30 11.41 6.99
C THR A 81 -1.85 12.81 7.19
N THR A 82 -3.07 13.05 6.71
CA THR A 82 -3.82 14.29 7.01
C THR A 82 -4.67 14.16 8.28
N SER A 83 -4.77 12.94 8.83
CA SER A 83 -5.68 12.60 9.92
C SER A 83 -4.92 12.26 11.20
N PRO A 84 -4.93 13.14 12.24
CA PRO A 84 -4.28 12.87 13.52
C PRO A 84 -4.68 11.55 14.20
N PRO A 85 -5.96 11.12 14.19
CA PRO A 85 -6.35 9.84 14.80
C PRO A 85 -5.71 8.61 14.14
N LYS A 86 -5.15 8.73 12.92
CA LYS A 86 -4.47 7.62 12.25
C LYS A 86 -3.01 7.46 12.70
N ALA A 87 -2.48 8.35 13.53
CA ALA A 87 -1.07 8.30 13.94
C ALA A 87 -0.75 7.10 14.84
N ASP A 88 -1.60 6.81 15.82
CA ASP A 88 -1.41 5.64 16.68
C ASP A 88 -1.55 4.35 15.89
N ASP A 89 -2.43 4.35 14.89
CA ASP A 89 -2.62 3.20 14.01
C ASP A 89 -1.41 2.98 13.09
N ALA A 90 -0.81 4.03 12.54
CA ALA A 90 0.44 3.93 11.78
C ALA A 90 1.59 3.35 12.63
N LYS A 91 1.72 3.78 13.89
CA LYS A 91 2.72 3.23 14.83
C LYS A 91 2.46 1.75 15.11
N ARG A 92 1.20 1.37 15.37
CA ARG A 92 0.79 -0.04 15.54
C ARG A 92 1.18 -0.89 14.32
N LEU A 93 1.07 -0.33 13.12
CA LEU A 93 1.44 -1.00 11.87
C LEU A 93 2.96 -1.11 11.64
N GLY A 94 3.78 -0.39 12.41
CA GLY A 94 5.24 -0.46 12.34
C GLY A 94 5.94 0.81 11.85
N ALA A 95 5.23 1.93 11.73
CA ALA A 95 5.84 3.22 11.39
C ALA A 95 6.81 3.66 12.50
N ASP A 96 8.00 4.12 12.11
CA ASP A 96 8.99 4.71 13.00
C ASP A 96 8.65 6.18 13.30
N GLU A 97 8.11 6.88 12.30
CA GLU A 97 7.70 8.28 12.39
C GLU A 97 6.32 8.50 11.74
N VAL A 98 5.54 9.42 12.28
CA VAL A 98 4.27 9.85 11.69
C VAL A 98 4.25 11.36 11.58
N VAL A 99 3.89 11.84 10.40
CA VAL A 99 3.91 13.25 10.02
C VAL A 99 2.53 13.67 9.58
N LEU A 100 2.03 14.77 10.16
CA LEU A 100 0.85 15.44 9.63
C LEU A 100 1.23 16.24 8.39
N SER A 101 0.83 15.78 7.21
CA SER A 101 1.18 16.45 5.95
C SER A 101 0.49 17.82 5.77
N THR A 102 -0.53 18.10 6.58
CA THR A 102 -1.17 19.43 6.69
C THR A 102 -0.37 20.40 7.55
N ASP A 103 0.56 19.91 8.38
CA ASP A 103 1.43 20.73 9.21
C ASP A 103 2.73 21.04 8.45
N ARG A 104 2.85 22.30 8.03
CA ARG A 104 4.00 22.78 7.24
C ARG A 104 5.31 22.71 8.02
N GLU A 105 5.30 22.87 9.33
CA GLU A 105 6.53 22.84 10.11
C GLU A 105 7.01 21.39 10.30
N GLN A 106 6.08 20.45 10.53
CA GLN A 106 6.44 19.03 10.54
C GLN A 106 7.00 18.57 9.18
N MET A 107 6.37 18.97 8.07
CA MET A 107 6.86 18.65 6.72
C MET A 107 8.24 19.23 6.42
N LYS A 108 8.54 20.45 6.89
CA LYS A 108 9.87 21.07 6.72
C LYS A 108 10.95 20.41 7.57
N ALA A 109 10.59 19.90 8.73
CA ALA A 109 11.53 19.26 9.65
C ALA A 109 11.96 17.85 9.20
N GLN A 110 11.34 17.31 8.14
CA GLN A 110 11.60 15.95 7.68
C GLN A 110 13.02 15.75 7.15
N SER A 111 13.61 14.64 7.59
CA SER A 111 14.79 14.05 6.95
C SER A 111 14.50 13.76 5.48
N LYS A 112 15.57 13.75 4.67
CA LYS A 112 15.43 13.38 3.26
C LYS A 112 15.19 11.88 3.14
N LEU A 113 14.30 11.45 2.25
CA LEU A 113 13.91 10.06 2.07
C LEU A 113 14.50 9.45 0.79
N ASP A 114 14.81 8.16 0.80
CA ASP A 114 15.29 7.42 -0.38
C ASP A 114 14.14 7.14 -1.36
N LEU A 115 12.96 6.79 -0.82
CA LEU A 115 11.76 6.48 -1.58
C LEU A 115 10.53 7.03 -0.87
N ILE A 116 9.55 7.50 -1.63
CA ILE A 116 8.21 7.77 -1.13
C ILE A 116 7.23 6.96 -1.94
N LEU A 117 6.47 6.07 -1.29
CA LEU A 117 5.38 5.34 -1.89
C LEU A 117 4.07 6.07 -1.63
N ASP A 118 3.47 6.59 -2.69
CA ASP A 118 2.24 7.37 -2.62
C ASP A 118 1.02 6.48 -2.93
N THR A 119 0.22 6.25 -1.89
CA THR A 119 -0.95 5.36 -1.93
C THR A 119 -2.28 6.12 -1.97
N VAL A 120 -2.26 7.44 -2.14
CA VAL A 120 -3.45 8.30 -2.04
C VAL A 120 -4.14 8.44 -3.39
N SER A 121 -5.44 8.15 -3.43
CA SER A 121 -6.30 8.38 -4.62
C SER A 121 -7.05 9.72 -4.59
N ALA A 122 -6.95 10.50 -3.51
CA ALA A 122 -7.46 11.86 -3.49
C ALA A 122 -6.46 12.82 -4.16
N LYS A 123 -6.97 13.93 -4.70
CA LYS A 123 -6.09 15.02 -5.18
C LYS A 123 -5.23 15.53 -4.04
N HIS A 124 -3.93 15.66 -4.28
CA HIS A 124 -2.99 16.20 -3.31
C HIS A 124 -1.76 16.78 -4.03
N ASN A 125 -0.90 17.49 -3.31
CA ASN A 125 0.27 18.15 -3.88
C ASN A 125 1.52 17.24 -3.78
N VAL A 126 1.85 16.53 -4.85
CA VAL A 126 3.04 15.67 -4.90
C VAL A 126 4.36 16.42 -4.73
N ASN A 127 4.39 17.73 -4.98
CA ASN A 127 5.59 18.55 -4.87
C ASN A 127 6.11 18.68 -3.44
N ASP A 128 5.23 18.61 -2.44
CA ASP A 128 5.64 18.67 -1.04
C ASP A 128 6.49 17.44 -0.69
N TYR A 129 6.15 16.28 -1.24
CA TYR A 129 6.88 15.02 -1.08
C TYR A 129 8.13 14.95 -1.95
N LEU A 130 8.09 15.43 -3.20
CA LEU A 130 9.29 15.51 -4.05
C LEU A 130 10.39 16.37 -3.39
N ASN A 131 10.02 17.41 -2.67
CA ASN A 131 10.97 18.28 -1.98
C ASN A 131 11.71 17.59 -0.83
N ILE A 132 11.14 16.56 -0.22
CA ILE A 132 11.76 15.80 0.87
C ILE A 132 12.48 14.53 0.40
N LEU A 133 12.64 14.30 -0.90
CA LEU A 133 13.51 13.23 -1.42
C LEU A 133 15.01 13.58 -1.33
N LYS A 134 15.84 12.55 -1.11
CA LYS A 134 17.30 12.58 -1.30
C LYS A 134 17.65 12.81 -2.77
N VAL A 135 18.93 13.08 -3.05
CA VAL A 135 19.47 13.00 -4.41
C VAL A 135 19.25 11.59 -4.95
N ASP A 136 18.82 11.46 -6.21
CA ASP A 136 18.44 10.21 -6.87
C ASP A 136 17.23 9.50 -6.24
N GLY A 137 16.53 10.14 -5.29
CA GLY A 137 15.33 9.61 -4.64
C GLY A 137 14.13 9.58 -5.58
N SER A 138 13.16 8.70 -5.29
CA SER A 138 11.97 8.52 -6.13
C SER A 138 10.68 8.67 -5.32
N LEU A 139 9.70 9.36 -5.90
CA LEU A 139 8.31 9.26 -5.49
C LEU A 139 7.60 8.31 -6.45
N VAL A 140 7.06 7.22 -5.93
CA VAL A 140 6.39 6.18 -6.70
C VAL A 140 4.90 6.22 -6.40
N LEU A 141 4.12 6.59 -7.41
CA LEU A 141 2.67 6.63 -7.35
C LEU A 141 2.08 5.23 -7.59
N VAL A 142 1.30 4.76 -6.61
CA VAL A 142 0.44 3.57 -6.72
C VAL A 142 -1.03 3.90 -6.40
N GLY A 143 -1.30 5.09 -5.86
CA GLY A 143 -2.63 5.68 -5.82
C GLY A 143 -3.08 6.15 -7.21
N LEU A 144 -4.39 6.27 -7.42
CA LEU A 144 -4.96 6.67 -8.71
C LEU A 144 -5.92 7.86 -8.55
N PRO A 145 -5.40 9.10 -8.38
CA PRO A 145 -6.24 10.28 -8.42
C PRO A 145 -6.91 10.48 -9.77
N VAL A 146 -8.19 10.87 -9.73
CA VAL A 146 -8.97 11.17 -10.95
C VAL A 146 -8.46 12.45 -11.62
N GLU A 147 -8.04 13.42 -10.82
CA GLU A 147 -7.50 14.69 -11.32
C GLU A 147 -6.00 14.58 -11.61
N PRO A 148 -5.49 15.21 -12.70
CA PRO A 148 -4.06 15.28 -12.96
C PRO A 148 -3.29 15.93 -11.79
N LEU A 149 -2.10 15.40 -11.51
CA LEU A 149 -1.19 15.91 -10.48
C LEU A 149 -0.13 16.84 -11.12
N PRO A 150 -0.14 18.15 -10.82
CA PRO A 150 0.88 19.06 -11.36
C PRO A 150 2.26 18.78 -10.75
N VAL A 151 3.27 18.56 -11.61
CA VAL A 151 4.65 18.31 -11.19
C VAL A 151 5.53 19.50 -11.56
N GLY A 152 6.17 20.11 -10.57
CA GLY A 152 7.11 21.20 -10.78
C GLY A 152 8.44 20.70 -11.33
N ALA A 153 8.86 21.17 -12.50
CA ALA A 153 10.09 20.72 -13.17
C ALA A 153 11.34 20.85 -12.27
N PHE A 154 11.47 21.95 -11.52
CA PHE A 154 12.59 22.14 -10.58
C PHE A 154 12.59 21.15 -9.41
N ASN A 155 11.43 20.63 -9.00
CA ASN A 155 11.34 19.64 -7.92
C ASN A 155 11.86 18.26 -8.35
N ILE A 156 11.98 18.02 -9.67
CA ILE A 156 12.54 16.81 -10.27
C ILE A 156 14.01 17.03 -10.64
N VAL A 157 14.31 18.10 -11.38
CA VAL A 157 15.66 18.39 -11.87
C VAL A 157 16.63 18.64 -10.70
N ASN A 158 16.19 19.32 -9.64
CA ASN A 158 17.02 19.54 -8.46
C ASN A 158 17.18 18.24 -7.65
N GLY A 159 18.37 17.65 -7.72
CA GLY A 159 18.70 16.39 -7.06
C GLY A 159 18.41 15.14 -7.88
N ARG A 160 18.17 15.26 -9.21
CA ARG A 160 17.93 14.12 -10.11
C ARG A 160 16.86 13.15 -9.61
N LYS A 161 15.78 13.71 -9.06
CA LYS A 161 14.69 12.94 -8.47
C LYS A 161 13.82 12.35 -9.56
N SER A 162 13.06 11.32 -9.21
CA SER A 162 12.10 10.70 -10.11
C SER A 162 10.67 10.82 -9.58
N PHE A 163 9.73 11.06 -10.48
CA PHE A 163 8.31 10.80 -10.26
C PHE A 163 7.93 9.62 -11.15
N SER A 164 7.59 8.49 -10.53
CA SER A 164 7.41 7.20 -11.19
C SER A 164 6.06 6.60 -10.81
N GLY A 165 5.60 5.62 -11.58
CA GLY A 165 4.42 4.83 -11.27
C GLY A 165 4.80 3.36 -11.08
N SER A 166 3.99 2.64 -10.31
CA SER A 166 3.99 1.18 -10.27
C SER A 166 2.55 0.68 -10.22
N ASN A 167 2.36 -0.60 -10.55
CA ASN A 167 1.09 -1.28 -10.40
C ASN A 167 1.35 -2.63 -9.73
N ILE A 168 0.41 -3.58 -9.84
CA ILE A 168 0.65 -4.98 -9.50
C ILE A 168 1.93 -5.51 -10.18
N GLY A 169 2.52 -6.54 -9.57
CA GLY A 169 3.68 -7.25 -10.08
C GLY A 169 3.27 -8.45 -10.94
N GLY A 170 4.27 -9.10 -11.55
CA GLY A 170 4.07 -10.37 -12.26
C GLY A 170 3.88 -11.55 -11.30
N ILE A 171 3.40 -12.69 -11.80
CA ILE A 171 3.08 -13.89 -11.01
C ILE A 171 4.23 -14.33 -10.09
N ARG A 172 5.48 -14.28 -10.56
CA ARG A 172 6.64 -14.61 -9.73
C ARG A 172 6.77 -13.68 -8.52
N GLU A 173 6.63 -12.37 -8.71
CA GLU A 173 6.68 -11.43 -7.58
C GLU A 173 5.47 -11.58 -6.66
N THR A 174 4.31 -11.94 -7.20
CA THR A 174 3.12 -12.26 -6.41
C THR A 174 3.35 -13.48 -5.50
N GLN A 175 4.01 -14.53 -5.99
CA GLN A 175 4.41 -15.65 -5.14
C GLN A 175 5.42 -15.20 -4.07
N GLU A 176 6.45 -14.46 -4.47
CA GLU A 176 7.47 -13.98 -3.53
C GLU A 176 6.88 -13.13 -2.39
N VAL A 177 5.91 -12.26 -2.66
CA VAL A 177 5.30 -11.46 -1.58
C VAL A 177 4.46 -12.31 -0.63
N LEU A 178 3.81 -13.37 -1.11
CA LEU A 178 3.11 -14.32 -0.22
C LEU A 178 4.10 -15.03 0.69
N ASP A 179 5.19 -15.54 0.13
CA ASP A 179 6.24 -16.24 0.87
C ASP A 179 6.90 -15.30 1.89
N PHE A 180 7.23 -14.07 1.48
CA PHE A 180 7.76 -13.03 2.36
C PHE A 180 6.79 -12.69 3.50
N CYS A 181 5.52 -12.51 3.18
CA CYS A 181 4.50 -12.23 4.19
C CYS A 181 4.35 -13.40 5.18
N ALA A 182 4.42 -14.64 4.71
CA ALA A 182 4.39 -15.83 5.55
C ALA A 182 5.61 -15.91 6.48
N GLU A 183 6.82 -15.68 5.97
CA GLU A 183 8.06 -15.69 6.75
C GLU A 183 8.07 -14.61 7.85
N HIS A 184 7.53 -13.43 7.54
CA HIS A 184 7.54 -12.28 8.44
C HIS A 184 6.24 -12.11 9.25
N ASN A 185 5.31 -13.07 9.19
CA ASN A 185 4.00 -13.00 9.85
C ASN A 185 3.22 -11.72 9.52
N ILE A 186 3.26 -11.30 8.25
CA ILE A 186 2.54 -10.13 7.75
C ILE A 186 1.22 -10.57 7.14
N ALA A 187 0.13 -10.08 7.71
CA ALA A 187 -1.22 -10.25 7.18
C ALA A 187 -1.86 -8.89 6.92
N ALA A 188 -2.85 -8.82 6.04
CA ALA A 188 -3.69 -7.64 5.91
C ALA A 188 -4.62 -7.51 7.14
N ASP A 189 -4.87 -6.29 7.59
CA ASP A 189 -5.93 -6.07 8.58
C ASP A 189 -7.26 -6.03 7.81
N ILE A 190 -8.14 -6.97 8.12
CA ILE A 190 -9.36 -7.19 7.36
C ILE A 190 -10.61 -7.03 8.22
N GLU A 191 -11.71 -6.75 7.53
CA GLU A 191 -13.05 -6.97 8.04
C GLU A 191 -13.72 -8.03 7.15
N LEU A 192 -14.00 -9.19 7.75
CA LEU A 192 -14.67 -10.29 7.06
C LEU A 192 -16.17 -10.00 6.99
N ILE A 193 -16.76 -10.12 5.79
CA ILE A 193 -18.17 -9.91 5.54
C ILE A 193 -18.79 -11.13 4.86
N ASN A 194 -20.07 -11.36 5.11
CA ASN A 194 -20.86 -12.30 4.30
C ASN A 194 -21.26 -11.64 2.98
N VAL A 195 -21.61 -12.46 1.98
CA VAL A 195 -21.96 -11.96 0.65
C VAL A 195 -23.19 -11.04 0.66
N ASN A 196 -24.12 -11.26 1.58
CA ASN A 196 -25.32 -10.42 1.72
C ASN A 196 -25.03 -9.02 2.29
N GLN A 197 -23.84 -8.79 2.84
CA GLN A 197 -23.39 -7.50 3.35
C GLN A 197 -22.64 -6.67 2.30
N ILE A 198 -22.47 -7.18 1.08
CA ILE A 198 -21.65 -6.55 0.03
C ILE A 198 -22.00 -5.09 -0.25
N ASN A 199 -23.29 -4.75 -0.30
CA ASN A 199 -23.73 -3.39 -0.60
C ASN A 199 -23.40 -2.42 0.55
N ASP A 200 -23.62 -2.84 1.80
CA ASP A 200 -23.23 -2.04 2.98
C ASP A 200 -21.70 -1.85 3.03
N ALA A 201 -20.94 -2.90 2.71
CA ALA A 201 -19.49 -2.80 2.63
C ALA A 201 -19.03 -1.80 1.54
N PHE A 202 -19.72 -1.73 0.39
CA PHE A 202 -19.45 -0.70 -0.62
C PHE A 202 -19.77 0.71 -0.11
N ASP A 203 -20.92 0.91 0.54
CA ASP A 203 -21.30 2.21 1.10
C ASP A 203 -20.31 2.69 2.18
N ARG A 204 -19.79 1.76 2.98
CA ARG A 204 -18.76 2.04 3.99
C ARG A 204 -17.40 2.30 3.36
N LEU A 205 -17.03 1.54 2.32
CA LEU A 205 -15.79 1.73 1.58
C LEU A 205 -15.72 3.13 0.95
N GLU A 206 -16.81 3.61 0.35
CA GLU A 206 -16.89 4.97 -0.22
C GLU A 206 -16.64 6.06 0.84
N LYS A 207 -17.11 5.83 2.07
CA LYS A 207 -16.89 6.72 3.22
C LYS A 207 -15.52 6.54 3.88
N GLY A 208 -14.72 5.58 3.43
CA GLY A 208 -13.44 5.20 4.05
C GLY A 208 -13.60 4.54 5.43
N ASP A 209 -14.77 3.98 5.73
CA ASP A 209 -15.11 3.32 6.99
C ASP A 209 -14.72 1.83 6.98
N VAL A 210 -13.41 1.59 6.87
CA VAL A 210 -12.82 0.25 6.96
C VAL A 210 -11.38 0.33 7.43
N LYS A 211 -10.95 -0.64 8.24
CA LYS A 211 -9.56 -0.79 8.71
C LYS A 211 -9.07 -2.22 8.48
N TYR A 212 -8.55 -2.55 7.30
CA TYR A 212 -8.31 -1.69 6.13
C TYR A 212 -8.81 -2.29 4.81
N ARG A 213 -9.30 -3.54 4.82
CA ARG A 213 -9.79 -4.26 3.64
C ARG A 213 -11.02 -5.08 4.01
N PHE A 214 -12.10 -4.94 3.26
CA PHE A 214 -13.17 -5.93 3.31
C PHE A 214 -12.74 -7.22 2.60
N VAL A 215 -13.08 -8.36 3.18
CA VAL A 215 -12.91 -9.68 2.56
C VAL A 215 -14.25 -10.39 2.64
N ILE A 216 -14.72 -10.95 1.52
CA ILE A 216 -15.99 -11.66 1.48
C ILE A 216 -15.72 -13.12 1.78
N ASP A 217 -16.41 -13.66 2.78
CA ASP A 217 -16.46 -15.10 2.99
C ASP A 217 -17.33 -15.74 1.91
N MET A 218 -16.69 -16.33 0.89
CA MET A 218 -17.40 -16.99 -0.20
C MET A 218 -18.15 -18.25 0.25
N ALA A 219 -17.86 -18.82 1.42
CA ALA A 219 -18.65 -19.92 1.97
C ALA A 219 -20.07 -19.46 2.34
N SER A 220 -20.27 -18.18 2.63
CA SER A 220 -21.58 -17.59 2.92
C SER A 220 -22.52 -17.54 1.70
N LEU A 221 -22.02 -17.76 0.48
CA LEU A 221 -22.83 -17.73 -0.74
C LEU A 221 -23.87 -18.85 -0.80
N LYS A 222 -23.66 -19.94 -0.05
CA LYS A 222 -24.52 -21.12 -0.02
C LYS A 222 -25.66 -21.03 1.01
N ASN A 223 -25.71 -19.96 1.82
CA ASN A 223 -26.62 -19.80 2.95
C ASN A 223 -27.51 -18.56 2.81
#